data_AF-A0A7V9IYL5-F1
#
_entry.id   AF-A0A7V9IYL5-F1
#
_cell.length_a   1.000
_cell.length_b   1.000
_cell.length_c   1.000
_cell.angle_alpha   90.00
_cell.angle_beta   90.00
_cell.angle_gamma   90.00
#
_symmetry.space_group_name_H-M   'P 1'
#
loop_
_entity.id
_entity.type
_entity.pdbx_description
1 polymer ?
#
loop_
_entity_poly.entity_id
_entity_poly.type
_entity_poly.pdbx_seq_one_letter_code
_entity_poly.pdbx_strand_id
1 'polypeptide(L)'
;MRGVCDFTDFFVIATGRNPRQTKAIYDEVTSTLKAEQRLIARASAGLPEASWIVGDYNDFVLHIFTPETRGFYRLEDLWSDVPSVEVEALAG
;
A
#
# COMPACT_ATOMS: atom_id res chain seq x y z
N MET A 1 2.97 8.87 8.61
CA MET A 1 2.14 8.32 9.70
C MET A 1 2.76 8.52 11.08
N ARG A 2 4.09 8.61 11.18
CA ARG A 2 4.80 8.99 12.42
C ARG A 2 4.15 10.19 13.12
N GLY A 3 3.93 10.06 14.42
CA GLY A 3 3.30 11.09 15.26
C GLY A 3 1.78 11.20 15.10
N VAL A 4 1.17 10.41 14.21
CA VAL A 4 -0.29 10.35 13.99
C VAL A 4 -0.84 8.98 14.41
N CYS A 5 -0.11 7.89 14.14
CA CYS A 5 -0.41 6.58 14.70
C CYS A 5 0.86 5.84 15.13
N ASP A 6 0.69 4.87 16.05
CA ASP A 6 1.80 4.14 16.68
C ASP A 6 2.14 2.80 15.98
N PHE A 7 1.36 2.40 14.98
CA PHE A 7 1.47 1.07 14.39
C PHE A 7 2.26 1.01 13.07
N THR A 8 2.51 2.15 12.42
CA THR A 8 3.28 2.19 11.16
C THR A 8 3.85 3.59 10.88
N ASP A 9 4.92 3.66 10.07
CA ASP A 9 5.54 4.92 9.70
C ASP A 9 4.95 5.51 8.42
N PHE A 10 4.56 4.65 7.47
CA PHE A 10 4.10 5.04 6.13
C PHE A 10 2.86 4.29 5.68
N PHE A 11 2.00 5.01 4.96
CA PHE A 11 1.04 4.39 4.05
C PHE A 11 1.57 4.51 2.63
N VAL A 12 1.61 3.39 1.92
CA VAL A 12 1.95 3.34 0.50
C VAL A 12 0.66 3.05 -0.24
N ILE A 13 0.20 4.00 -1.05
CA ILE A 13 -1.08 3.89 -1.76
C ILE A 13 -0.82 3.79 -3.27
N ALA A 14 -1.30 2.72 -3.89
CA ALA A 14 -1.19 2.46 -5.31
C ALA A 14 -2.55 2.18 -5.95
N THR A 15 -2.63 2.29 -7.28
CA THR A 15 -3.85 1.98 -8.03
C THR A 15 -3.56 1.07 -9.21
N GLY A 16 -4.24 -0.07 -9.22
CA GLY A 16 -4.37 -0.92 -10.41
C GLY A 16 -5.64 -0.57 -11.17
N ARG A 17 -5.64 -0.64 -12.50
CA ARG A 17 -6.82 -0.30 -13.33
C ARG A 17 -7.98 -1.27 -13.16
N ASN A 18 -7.73 -2.48 -12.67
CA ASN A 18 -8.72 -3.53 -12.41
C ASN A 18 -8.15 -4.53 -11.39
N PRO A 19 -8.98 -5.44 -10.83
CA PRO A 19 -8.53 -6.38 -9.80
C PRO A 19 -7.33 -7.25 -10.21
N ARG A 20 -7.26 -7.65 -11.49
CA ARG A 20 -6.11 -8.40 -12.01
C ARG A 20 -4.81 -7.59 -11.91
N GLN A 21 -4.85 -6.31 -12.27
CA GLN A 21 -3.68 -5.44 -12.14
C GLN A 21 -3.34 -5.15 -10.67
N THR A 22 -4.33 -4.93 -9.82
CA THR A 22 -4.11 -4.76 -8.37
C THR A 22 -3.36 -5.95 -7.78
N LYS A 23 -3.80 -7.17 -8.11
CA LYS A 23 -3.12 -8.40 -7.69
C LYS A 23 -1.70 -8.50 -8.27
N ALA A 24 -1.52 -8.18 -9.56
CA ALA A 24 -0.20 -8.21 -10.18
C ALA A 24 0.79 -7.24 -9.51
N ILE A 25 0.33 -6.03 -9.14
CA ILE A 25 1.15 -5.07 -8.37
C ILE A 25 1.53 -5.67 -7.02
N TYR A 26 0.58 -6.25 -6.29
CA TYR A 26 0.85 -6.87 -4.99
C TYR A 26 1.85 -8.03 -5.08
N ASP A 27 1.65 -8.92 -6.05
CA ASP A 27 2.50 -10.09 -6.28
C ASP A 27 3.95 -9.64 -6.59
N GLU A 28 4.11 -8.63 -7.44
CA GLU A 28 5.43 -8.07 -7.80
C GLU A 28 6.12 -7.46 -6.58
N VAL A 29 5.43 -6.58 -5.84
CA VAL A 29 6.00 -5.95 -4.63
C VAL A 29 6.41 -7.00 -3.62
N THR A 30 5.55 -8.00 -3.38
CA THR A 30 5.85 -9.10 -2.44
C THR A 30 7.03 -9.94 -2.90
N SER A 31 7.11 -10.27 -4.19
CA SER A 31 8.20 -11.05 -4.77
C SER A 31 9.53 -10.32 -4.63
N THR A 32 9.58 -9.05 -5.02
CA THR A 32 10.78 -8.22 -4.99
C THR A 32 11.26 -7.97 -3.56
N LEU A 33 10.38 -7.58 -2.64
CA LEU A 33 10.74 -7.39 -1.23
C LEU A 33 11.26 -8.67 -0.58
N LYS A 34 10.67 -9.82 -0.90
CA LYS A 34 11.15 -11.11 -0.40
C LYS A 34 12.52 -11.46 -0.95
N ALA A 35 12.77 -11.23 -2.24
CA ALA A 35 14.02 -11.59 -2.91
C ALA A 35 15.18 -10.67 -2.50
N GLU A 36 14.95 -9.36 -2.48
CA GLU A 36 16.01 -8.36 -2.29
C GLU A 36 16.21 -7.97 -0.83
N GLN A 37 15.13 -7.90 -0.06
CA GLN A 37 15.15 -7.40 1.33
C GLN A 37 14.86 -8.48 2.37
N ARG A 38 14.54 -9.72 1.95
CA ARG A 38 14.04 -10.81 2.81
C ARG A 38 12.82 -10.38 3.64
N LEU A 39 12.07 -9.41 3.14
CA LEU A 39 10.92 -8.84 3.81
C LEU A 39 9.64 -9.50 3.28
N ILE A 40 8.80 -9.98 4.20
CA ILE A 40 7.50 -10.58 3.89
C ILE A 40 6.41 -9.83 4.65
N ALA A 41 5.22 -9.71 4.06
CA ALA A 41 4.09 -9.14 4.75
C ALA A 41 3.76 -9.98 5.99
N ARG A 42 3.59 -9.33 7.14
CA ARG A 42 3.12 -9.94 8.38
C ARG A 42 1.71 -10.47 8.22
N ALA A 43 0.86 -9.72 7.54
CA ALA A 43 -0.50 -10.08 7.22
C ALA A 43 -0.91 -9.45 5.88
N SER A 44 -1.86 -10.08 5.19
CA SER A 44 -2.48 -9.51 4.01
C SER A 44 -3.98 -9.84 3.94
N ALA A 45 -4.75 -8.96 3.30
CA ALA A 45 -6.20 -9.09 3.16
C ALA A 45 -6.68 -8.60 1.79
N GLY A 46 -7.87 -9.08 1.37
CA GLY A 46 -8.54 -8.64 0.13
C GLY A 46 -7.97 -9.24 -1.17
N LEU A 47 -7.11 -10.26 -1.06
CA LEU A 47 -6.54 -10.96 -2.22
C LEU A 47 -7.56 -11.65 -3.14
N PRO A 48 -8.64 -12.30 -2.64
CA PRO A 48 -9.60 -12.98 -3.51
C PRO A 48 -10.34 -12.02 -4.46
N GLU A 49 -10.80 -10.87 -3.95
CA GLU A 49 -11.54 -9.87 -4.73
C GLU A 49 -10.61 -8.90 -5.45
N ALA A 50 -9.45 -8.59 -4.85
CA ALA A 50 -8.43 -7.66 -5.36
C ALA A 50 -8.95 -6.27 -5.76
N SER A 51 -10.12 -5.86 -5.27
CA SER A 51 -10.62 -4.48 -5.38
C SER A 51 -9.87 -3.53 -4.44
N TRP A 52 -9.49 -4.04 -3.26
CA TRP A 52 -8.61 -3.42 -2.30
C TRP A 52 -7.76 -4.49 -1.62
N ILE A 53 -6.45 -4.46 -1.89
CA ILE A 53 -5.48 -5.32 -1.21
C ILE A 53 -4.76 -4.48 -0.15
N VAL A 54 -4.60 -5.06 1.04
CA VAL A 54 -3.80 -4.50 2.12
C VAL A 54 -2.69 -5.47 2.48
N GLY A 55 -1.45 -4.99 2.54
CA GLY A 55 -0.29 -5.72 3.03
C GLY A 55 0.37 -4.97 4.20
N ASP A 56 0.46 -5.64 5.35
CA ASP A 56 1.10 -5.09 6.56
C ASP A 56 2.57 -5.52 6.61
N TYR A 57 3.49 -4.55 6.60
CA TYR A 57 4.94 -4.75 6.70
C TYR A 57 5.52 -4.14 7.99
N ASN A 58 4.68 -3.85 8.99
CA ASN A 58 4.96 -3.07 10.20
C ASN A 58 5.38 -1.62 9.87
N ASP A 59 6.56 -1.40 9.28
CA ASP A 59 7.10 -0.06 9.02
C ASP A 59 6.27 0.71 7.98
N PHE A 60 5.62 -0.02 7.08
CA PHE A 60 4.63 0.54 6.16
C PHE A 60 3.43 -0.38 5.97
N VAL A 61 2.30 0.20 5.60
CA VAL A 61 1.12 -0.52 5.13
C VAL A 61 0.91 -0.20 3.65
N LEU A 62 0.91 -1.24 2.82
CA LEU A 62 0.67 -1.15 1.39
C LEU A 62 -0.84 -1.29 1.11
N HIS A 63 -1.44 -0.27 0.53
CA HIS A 63 -2.81 -0.27 0.04
C HIS A 63 -2.80 -0.21 -1.49
N ILE A 64 -3.38 -1.21 -2.14
CA ILE A 64 -3.53 -1.22 -3.60
C ILE A 64 -5.01 -1.30 -3.93
N PHE A 65 -5.50 -0.31 -4.66
CA PHE A 65 -6.92 -0.15 -4.96
C PHE A 65 -7.21 -0.30 -6.45
N THR A 66 -8.44 -0.68 -6.79
CA THR A 66 -9.05 -0.26 -8.07
C THR A 66 -9.47 1.20 -8.02
N PRO A 67 -9.66 1.90 -9.16
CA PRO A 67 -10.01 3.32 -9.15
C PRO A 67 -11.32 3.61 -8.43
N GLU A 68 -12.32 2.76 -8.62
CA GLU A 68 -13.62 2.84 -7.95
C GLU A 68 -13.47 2.74 -6.42
N THR A 69 -12.71 1.74 -5.95
CA THR A 69 -12.54 1.49 -4.52
C THR A 69 -11.70 2.60 -3.85
N ARG A 70 -10.67 3.12 -4.53
CA ARG A 70 -9.90 4.29 -4.06
C ARG A 70 -10.79 5.51 -3.92
N GLY A 71 -11.64 5.77 -4.92
CA GLY A 71 -12.58 6.89 -4.91
C GLY A 71 -13.71 6.74 -3.87
N PHE A 72 -14.06 5.52 -3.49
CA PHE A 72 -15.03 5.27 -2.42
C PHE A 72 -14.43 5.50 -1.02
N TYR A 73 -13.27 4.91 -0.74
CA TYR A 73 -12.66 4.96 0.60
C TYR A 73 -11.88 6.24 0.88
N ARG A 74 -11.30 6.88 -0.15
CA ARG A 74 -10.66 8.21 -0.06
C ARG A 74 -9.69 8.34 1.11
N LEU A 75 -8.79 7.35 1.28
CA LEU A 75 -7.87 7.34 2.42
C LEU A 75 -7.00 8.59 2.46
N GLU A 76 -6.64 9.14 1.30
CA GLU A 76 -5.86 10.36 1.18
C GLU A 76 -6.59 11.58 1.75
N ASP A 77 -7.91 11.61 1.66
CA ASP A 77 -8.71 12.67 2.29
C ASP A 77 -8.79 12.45 3.80
N LEU A 78 -8.96 11.20 4.24
CA LEU A 78 -8.97 10.83 5.65
C LEU A 78 -7.64 11.20 6.35
N TRP A 79 -6.52 11.06 5.65
CA TRP A 79 -5.18 11.34 6.15
C TRP A 79 -4.57 12.62 5.54
N SER A 80 -5.41 13.55 5.13
CA SER A 80 -4.98 14.78 4.44
C SER A 80 -4.09 15.69 5.28
N ASP A 81 -4.17 15.60 6.61
CA ASP A 81 -3.29 16.33 7.54
C ASP A 81 -1.89 15.69 7.69
N VAL A 82 -1.66 14.51 7.08
CA VAL A 82 -0.38 13.80 7.12
C VAL A 82 0.45 14.19 5.89
N PRO A 83 1.73 14.60 6.04
CA PRO A 83 2.57 14.92 4.91
C PRO A 83 2.70 13.77 3.90
N SER A 84 2.44 14.06 2.62
CA SER A 84 2.73 13.14 1.53
C SER A 84 4.18 13.26 1.12
N VAL A 85 4.83 12.12 0.86
CA VAL A 85 6.20 12.08 0.34
C VAL A 85 6.14 11.66 -1.13
N GLU A 86 6.69 12.46 -2.03
CA GLU A 86 6.90 12.03 -3.42
C GLU A 86 8.02 10.99 -3.49
N VAL A 87 7.79 9.92 -4.26
CA VAL A 87 8.69 8.76 -4.29
C VAL A 87 10.05 9.12 -4.88
N GLU A 88 10.11 10.07 -5.82
CA GLU A 88 11.35 10.58 -6.37
C GLU A 88 12.25 11.24 -5.30
N ALA A 89 11.65 11.82 -4.25
CA ALA A 89 12.39 12.44 -3.16
C ALA A 89 13.04 11.42 -2.20
N LEU A 90 12.69 10.13 -2.29
CA LEU A 90 13.21 9.05 -1.45
C LEU A 90 14.34 8.25 -2.10
N ALA A 91 14.62 8.46 -3.40
CA ALA A 91 15.63 7.73 -4.16
C ALA A 91 17.05 8.34 -4.08
N GLY A 92 17.28 9.23 -3.11
CA GLY A 92 18.56 9.92 -2.86
C GLY A 92 19.52 9.14 -1.97
#